data_AF-A0A6I0K810-F1
#
_entry.id   AF-A0A6I0K810-F1
#
_cell.length_a   1.000
_cell.length_b   1.000
_cell.length_c   1.000
_cell.angle_alpha   90.00
_cell.angle_beta   90.00
_cell.angle_gamma   90.00
#
_symmetry.space_group_name_H-M   'P 1'
#
loop_
_entity.id
_entity.type
_entity.pdbx_description
1 polymer ?
#
loop_
_entity_poly.entity_id
_entity_poly.type
_entity_poly.pdbx_seq_one_letter_code
_entity_poly.pdbx_strand_id
1 'polypeptide(L)' 'YFVSHGGRHDQWFSPITGKTFVVPRHDSQEIPKGTEKSIRKKAGV' A
#
# COMPACT_ATOMS: atom_id res chain seq x y z
N TYR A 1 2.41 8.95 3.62
CA TYR A 1 1.25 9.74 4.06
C TYR A 1 -0.04 9.04 3.67
N PHE A 2 -0.99 8.98 4.60
CA PHE A 2 -2.32 8.43 4.35
C PHE A 2 -3.13 9.40 3.48
N VAL A 3 -3.93 8.87 2.55
CA VAL A 3 -4.75 9.67 1.61
C VAL A 3 -6.24 9.47 1.85
N SER A 4 -6.72 8.24 1.78
CA SER A 4 -8.15 7.92 1.96
C SER A 4 -8.36 6.44 2.28
N HIS A 5 -9.48 6.13 2.95
CA HIS A 5 -9.97 4.75 3.09
C HIS A 5 -10.84 4.43 1.88
N GLY A 6 -10.61 3.28 1.26
CA GLY A 6 -11.60 2.58 0.44
C GLY A 6 -12.27 1.48 1.27
N GLY A 7 -13.09 0.64 0.63
CA GLY A 7 -13.76 -0.47 1.32
C GLY A 7 -12.77 -1.41 2.01
N ARG A 8 -12.00 -2.16 1.22
CA ARG A 8 -10.98 -3.09 1.74
C ARG A 8 -9.55 -2.61 1.55
N HIS A 9 -9.31 -1.48 0.90
CA HIS A 9 -7.96 -1.00 0.60
C HIS A 9 -7.81 0.45 1.04
N ASP A 10 -6.66 0.81 1.59
CA ASP A 10 -6.32 2.20 1.92
C ASP A 10 -5.37 2.78 0.89
N GLN A 11 -5.56 4.04 0.55
CA GLN A 11 -4.68 4.77 -0.35
C GLN A 11 -3.61 5.52 0.43
N TRP A 12 -2.36 5.38 -0.02
CA TRP A 12 -1.17 5.98 0.57
C TRP A 12 -0.35 6.69 -0.50
N PHE A 13 0.28 7.79 -0.11
CA PHE A 13 1.23 8.55 -0.90
C PHE A 13 2.62 8.49 -0.26
N SER A 14 3.64 8.14 -1.04
CA SER A 14 5.04 8.24 -0.59
C SER A 14 5.66 9.57 -1.03
N PRO A 15 6.15 10.40 -0.10
CA PRO A 15 6.91 11.59 -0.46
C PRO A 15 8.30 11.26 -1.01
N ILE A 16 8.83 10.06 -0.73
CA ILE A 16 10.15 9.61 -1.16
C ILE A 16 10.16 9.36 -2.66
N THR A 17 9.11 8.70 -3.15
CA THR A 17 9.00 8.29 -4.56
C THR A 17 8.03 9.15 -5.37
N GLY A 18 7.25 10.01 -4.71
CA GLY A 18 6.17 10.78 -5.33
C GLY A 18 4.99 9.92 -5.81
N LYS A 19 4.87 8.67 -5.36
CA LYS A 19 3.87 7.71 -5.86
C LYS A 19 2.74 7.49 -4.89
N THR A 20 1.55 7.32 -5.45
CA THR A 20 0.37 6.82 -4.75
C THR A 20 0.25 5.30 -4.95
N PHE A 21 -0.09 4.58 -3.89
CA PHE A 21 -0.29 3.14 -3.90
C PHE A 21 -1.38 2.73 -2.92
N VAL A 22 -1.95 1.54 -3.14
CA VAL A 22 -3.00 0.98 -2.29
C VAL A 22 -2.42 -0.12 -1.40
N VAL A 23 -2.87 -0.15 -0.15
CA VAL A 23 -2.53 -1.18 0.83
C VAL A 23 -3.81 -1.95 1.15
N PRO A 24 -3.88 -3.27 0.86
CA PRO A 24 -5.05 -4.04 1.19
C PRO A 24 -5.15 -4.31 2.70
N ARG A 25 -6.37 -4.18 3.24
CA ARG A 25 -6.79 -4.61 4.57
C ARG A 25 -7.70 -5.82 4.43
N HIS A 26 -7.08 -7.00 4.38
CA HIS A 26 -7.81 -8.28 4.39
C HIS A 26 -7.57 -8.92 5.76
N ASP A 27 -8.57 -8.83 6.64
CA ASP A 27 -8.46 -9.08 8.10
C ASP A 27 -8.01 -10.50 8.49
N SER A 28 -7.86 -11.42 7.54
CA SER A 28 -7.56 -12.84 7.83
C SER A 28 -6.51 -13.44 6.91
N GLN A 29 -5.87 -12.65 6.04
CA GLN A 29 -4.89 -13.16 5.08
C GLN A 29 -3.64 -12.30 5.07
N GLU A 30 -2.48 -12.95 5.15
CA GLU A 30 -1.22 -12.29 4.87
C GLU A 30 -1.20 -11.77 3.44
N ILE A 31 -0.58 -10.61 3.23
CA ILE A 31 -0.42 -10.04 1.91
C ILE A 31 0.53 -10.94 1.11
N PRO A 32 0.15 -11.35 -0.13
CA PRO A 32 1.07 -12.09 -0.97
C PRO A 32 2.40 -11.36 -1.13
N LYS A 33 3.52 -12.09 -1.01
CA LYS A 33 4.88 -11.53 -1.04
C LYS A 33 5.15 -10.62 -2.25
N GLY A 34 4.57 -10.93 -3.40
CA GLY A 34 4.68 -10.09 -4.60
C GLY A 34 4.02 -8.72 -4.44
N THR A 35 2.84 -8.69 -3.82
CA THR A 35 2.11 -7.47 -3.50
C THR A 35 2.86 -6.64 -2.47
N GLU A 36 3.34 -7.27 -1.39
CA GLU A 36 4.17 -6.62 -0.37
C GLU A 36 5.41 -5.96 -1.01
N LYS A 37 6.15 -6.70 -1.85
CA LYS A 37 7.34 -6.19 -2.55
C LYS A 37 7.01 -5.02 -3.48
N SER A 38 5.88 -5.08 -4.17
CA SER A 38 5.41 -3.99 -5.04
C SER A 38 5.07 -2.72 -4.24
N ILE A 39 4.40 -2.90 -3.09
CA ILE A 39 4.09 -1.81 -2.15
C ILE A 39 5.37 -1.18 -1.62
N ARG A 40 6.32 -1.99 -1.13
CA ARG A 40 7.64 -1.53 -0.66
C ARG A 40 8.39 -0.71 -1.72
N LYS A 41 8.46 -1.21 -2.96
CA LYS A 41 9.06 -0.49 -4.09
C LYS A 41 8.38 0.86 -4.37
N LYS A 42 7.06 0.95 -4.27
CA LYS A 42 6.32 2.22 -4.45
C LYS A 42 6.47 3.14 -3.23
N ALA A 43 6.57 2.57 -2.03
CA ALA A 43 6.81 3.31 -0.81
C ALA A 43 8.24 3.87 -0.74
N GLY A 44 9.20 3.22 -1.41
CA GLY A 44 10.62 3.59 -1.39
C GLY A 44 11.37 2.96 -0.22
N VAL A 45 10.92 1.77 0.23
CA VAL A 45 11.48 1.00 1.37
C VAL A 45 11.71 -0.46 1.00
#